data_AF-A0A3D2C3Z6-F1
#
_entry.id   AF-A0A3D2C3Z6-F1
#
_cell.length_a   1.000
_cell.length_b   1.000
_cell.length_c   1.000
_cell.angle_alpha   90.00
_cell.angle_beta   90.00
_cell.angle_gamma   90.00
#
_symmetry.space_group_name_H-M   'P 1'
#
loop_
_entity.id
_entity.type
_entity.pdbx_description
1 polymer ?
#
loop_
_entity_poly.entity_id
_entity_poly.type
_entity_poly.pdbx_seq_one_letter_code
_entity_poly.pdbx_strand_id
1 'polypeptide(L)'
;MILPIGDTPNPTHYRAWVTWVLMALNVLVYLVFTLPLSLEPADPADPRLAEWMSMVAPQLGELQQAALASSLSVWDLVVFDHGFLVWDPTILDLITGMFMHAGLMHLAGNMLFLWIYGDNVEHRLGRLGYLVAYLGTGAVSTLVFALLAGDSGAPLIGASGAISGVLGLYALLFPENRVKVFVFLFPFLMRTVLIRAWIVLGFYLFVDNVLPLLFGAEGNVAHGAHVGGFIAGVALGFVGERRRWRWPWSGVAPRTPLADGPVPIAEDLARAIAAGDRSLAVSMHSRLTASELRQLAVADVVTLADWLEGAGYDATAERLLRRGLSRRLSRQERASIYLALGLARIRSGQGPLAWQHLRRVLSLDPDEPTRQAALRAMEEIGYGPTLTG
;
A
#
# COMPACT_ATOMS: atom_id res chain seq x y z
N MET A 1 -21.07 -0.38 14.56
CA MET A 1 -20.38 -0.07 13.30
C MET A 1 -19.02 0.54 13.61
N ILE A 2 -17.96 -0.05 13.06
CA ILE A 2 -16.62 0.49 13.08
C ILE A 2 -16.34 0.87 11.63
N LEU A 3 -16.03 2.13 11.35
CA LEU A 3 -15.89 2.63 9.98
C LEU A 3 -14.63 3.49 9.85
N PRO A 4 -13.64 3.11 9.03
CA PRO A 4 -12.53 4.00 8.71
C PRO A 4 -13.06 5.15 7.86
N ILE A 5 -12.69 6.38 8.22
CA ILE A 5 -13.15 7.62 7.56
C ILE A 5 -11.99 8.49 7.06
N GLY A 6 -10.76 7.99 7.15
CA GLY A 6 -9.55 8.71 6.77
C GLY A 6 -8.33 8.16 7.50
N ASP A 7 -7.16 8.63 7.11
CA ASP A 7 -5.89 8.31 7.73
C ASP A 7 -5.06 9.59 7.98
N THR A 8 -3.91 9.40 8.61
CA THR A 8 -2.90 10.42 8.86
C THR A 8 -1.57 9.77 9.21
N PRO A 9 -0.43 10.29 8.75
CA PRO A 9 -0.26 11.44 7.84
C PRO A 9 -0.62 11.16 6.36
N ASN A 10 -1.12 12.20 5.65
CA ASN A 10 -1.48 12.14 4.22
C ASN A 10 -0.73 13.17 3.39
N PRO A 11 -0.24 12.85 2.19
CA PRO A 11 0.63 13.73 1.40
C PRO A 11 0.04 15.15 1.23
N THR A 12 0.75 16.19 1.67
CA THR A 12 0.22 17.57 1.68
C THR A 12 0.36 18.29 0.34
N HIS A 13 1.41 17.98 -0.43
CA HIS A 13 1.72 18.63 -1.71
C HIS A 13 1.74 17.65 -2.89
N TYR A 14 1.03 16.53 -2.77
CA TYR A 14 0.93 15.52 -3.81
C TYR A 14 -0.54 15.27 -4.17
N ARG A 15 -0.85 15.29 -5.47
CA ARG A 15 -2.19 14.93 -5.99
C ARG A 15 -2.14 13.51 -6.54
N ALA A 16 -2.89 12.61 -5.89
CA ALA A 16 -2.98 11.20 -6.23
C ALA A 16 -3.87 10.93 -7.47
N TRP A 17 -3.45 11.47 -8.63
CA TRP A 17 -4.26 11.46 -9.85
C TRP A 17 -4.69 10.06 -10.28
N VAL A 18 -3.86 9.05 -10.08
CA VAL A 18 -4.22 7.68 -10.48
C VAL A 18 -5.30 7.14 -9.56
N THR A 19 -5.20 7.34 -8.25
CA THR A 19 -6.28 7.02 -7.29
C THR A 19 -7.58 7.71 -7.69
N TRP A 20 -7.57 9.02 -7.97
CA TRP A 20 -8.77 9.75 -8.38
C TRP A 20 -9.35 9.26 -9.71
N VAL A 21 -8.50 8.97 -10.71
CA VAL A 21 -8.95 8.44 -12.00
C VAL A 21 -9.54 7.04 -11.85
N LEU A 22 -8.90 6.15 -11.09
CA LEU A 22 -9.45 4.82 -10.81
C LEU A 22 -10.81 4.94 -10.14
N MET A 23 -10.96 5.80 -9.13
CA MET A 23 -12.24 6.03 -8.48
C MET A 23 -13.30 6.57 -9.46
N ALA A 24 -12.94 7.59 -10.26
CA ALA A 24 -13.84 8.19 -11.23
C ALA A 24 -14.29 7.18 -12.30
N LEU A 25 -13.40 6.30 -12.77
CA LEU A 25 -13.74 5.24 -13.72
C LEU A 25 -14.71 4.23 -13.11
N ASN A 26 -14.49 3.80 -11.87
CA ASN A 26 -15.40 2.89 -11.17
C ASN A 26 -16.80 3.51 -10.98
N VAL A 27 -16.85 4.78 -10.56
CA VAL A 27 -18.11 5.52 -10.43
C VAL A 27 -18.79 5.71 -11.78
N LEU A 28 -18.04 6.02 -12.84
CA LEU A 28 -18.57 6.18 -14.18
C LEU A 28 -19.18 4.88 -14.71
N VAL A 29 -18.45 3.76 -14.59
CA VAL A 29 -18.95 2.43 -14.99
C VAL A 29 -20.23 2.09 -14.22
N TYR A 30 -20.25 2.40 -12.92
CA TYR A 30 -21.44 2.17 -12.10
C TYR A 30 -22.63 3.01 -12.56
N LEU A 31 -22.47 4.31 -12.77
CA LEU A 31 -23.58 5.20 -13.13
C LEU A 31 -24.09 4.98 -14.55
N VAL A 32 -23.19 4.64 -15.49
CA VAL A 32 -23.53 4.50 -16.91
C VAL A 32 -24.03 3.09 -17.25
N PHE A 33 -23.50 2.06 -16.59
CA PHE A 33 -23.83 0.67 -16.90
C PHE A 33 -24.54 -0.02 -15.74
N THR A 34 -23.89 -0.14 -14.57
CA THR A 34 -24.44 -0.92 -13.46
C THR A 34 -25.83 -0.44 -13.05
N LEU A 35 -25.97 0.84 -12.69
CA LEU A 35 -27.21 1.38 -12.15
C LEU A 35 -28.40 1.25 -13.12
N PRO A 36 -28.35 1.72 -14.38
CA PRO A 36 -29.49 1.59 -15.27
C PRO A 36 -29.83 0.14 -15.58
N LEU A 37 -28.82 -0.71 -15.82
CA LEU A 37 -29.03 -2.12 -16.18
C LEU A 37 -29.48 -2.97 -14.99
N SER A 38 -29.15 -2.58 -13.75
CA SER A 38 -29.65 -3.24 -12.53
C SER A 38 -31.13 -2.92 -12.24
N LEU A 39 -31.68 -1.86 -12.82
CA LEU A 39 -33.09 -1.50 -12.69
C LEU A 39 -33.98 -2.17 -13.74
N GLU A 40 -33.38 -2.75 -14.77
CA GLU A 40 -34.07 -3.47 -15.84
C GLU A 40 -34.09 -4.97 -15.53
N PRO A 41 -35.27 -5.61 -15.41
CA PRO A 41 -35.35 -7.05 -15.19
C PRO A 41 -34.83 -7.82 -16.41
N ALA A 42 -34.20 -8.97 -16.18
CA ALA A 42 -33.77 -9.85 -17.26
C ALA A 42 -34.98 -10.37 -18.06
N ASP A 43 -34.88 -10.38 -19.39
CA ASP A 43 -35.89 -10.99 -20.25
C ASP A 43 -35.89 -12.52 -20.04
N PRO A 44 -37.03 -13.14 -19.66
CA PRO A 44 -37.15 -14.59 -19.54
C PRO A 44 -36.77 -15.37 -20.82
N ALA A 45 -36.82 -14.72 -21.98
CA ALA A 45 -36.43 -15.30 -23.26
C ALA A 45 -34.94 -15.07 -23.62
N ASP A 46 -34.17 -14.34 -22.81
CA ASP A 46 -32.74 -14.12 -23.06
C ASP A 46 -31.98 -15.46 -22.92
N PRO A 47 -31.24 -15.92 -23.94
CA PRO A 47 -30.51 -17.17 -23.88
C PRO A 47 -29.46 -17.20 -22.75
N ARG A 48 -28.89 -16.05 -22.37
CA ARG A 48 -27.90 -15.96 -21.29
C ARG A 48 -28.51 -16.28 -19.93
N LEU A 49 -29.79 -15.95 -19.73
CA LEU A 49 -30.50 -16.28 -18.50
C LEU A 49 -30.64 -17.80 -18.34
N ALA A 50 -30.99 -18.49 -19.43
CA ALA A 50 -31.10 -19.94 -19.44
C ALA A 50 -29.73 -20.60 -19.17
N GLU A 51 -28.66 -20.08 -19.77
CA GLU A 51 -27.29 -20.54 -19.54
C GLU A 51 -26.86 -20.31 -18.09
N TRP A 52 -27.04 -19.10 -17.55
CA TRP A 52 -26.73 -18.77 -16.16
C TRP A 52 -27.45 -19.71 -15.19
N MET A 53 -28.75 -19.97 -15.40
CA MET A 53 -29.54 -20.87 -14.54
C MET A 53 -28.99 -22.30 -14.55
N SER A 54 -28.55 -22.78 -15.72
CA SER A 54 -27.97 -24.11 -15.86
C SER A 54 -26.64 -24.28 -15.13
N MET A 55 -25.87 -23.19 -14.97
CA MET A 55 -24.55 -23.20 -14.33
C MET A 55 -24.62 -22.90 -12.83
N VAL A 56 -25.40 -21.90 -12.43
CA VAL A 56 -25.38 -21.36 -11.06
C VAL A 56 -26.43 -22.01 -10.16
N ALA A 57 -27.56 -22.43 -10.72
CA ALA A 57 -28.68 -22.98 -9.98
C ALA A 57 -29.07 -24.44 -10.35
N PRO A 58 -28.15 -25.32 -10.80
CA PRO A 58 -28.54 -26.65 -11.31
C PRO A 58 -29.21 -27.54 -10.25
N GLN A 59 -29.00 -27.23 -8.96
CA GLN A 59 -29.54 -27.99 -7.83
C GLN A 59 -30.82 -27.39 -7.23
N LEU A 60 -31.25 -26.20 -7.67
CA LEU A 60 -32.46 -25.56 -7.15
C LEU A 60 -33.73 -26.20 -7.75
N GLY A 61 -34.81 -26.26 -6.97
CA GLY A 61 -36.10 -26.72 -7.48
C GLY A 61 -36.77 -25.69 -8.42
N GLU A 62 -37.72 -26.11 -9.26
CA GLU A 62 -38.35 -25.25 -10.28
C GLU A 62 -38.91 -23.93 -9.73
N LEU A 63 -39.59 -23.95 -8.58
CA LEU A 63 -40.12 -22.73 -7.94
C LEU A 63 -39.00 -21.78 -7.48
N GLN A 64 -37.87 -22.33 -7.02
CA GLN A 64 -36.71 -21.54 -6.60
C GLN A 64 -35.97 -20.97 -7.81
N GLN A 65 -35.85 -21.74 -8.90
CA GLN A 65 -35.28 -21.26 -10.16
C GLN A 65 -36.15 -20.14 -10.75
N ALA A 66 -37.48 -20.29 -10.76
CA ALA A 66 -38.38 -19.25 -11.23
C ALA A 66 -38.29 -17.96 -10.39
N ALA A 67 -38.24 -18.10 -9.06
CA ALA A 67 -38.05 -16.97 -8.15
C ALA A 67 -36.69 -16.27 -8.39
N LEU A 68 -35.62 -17.04 -8.55
CA LEU A 68 -34.28 -16.53 -8.82
C LEU A 68 -34.23 -15.81 -10.18
N ALA A 69 -34.77 -16.41 -11.24
CA ALA A 69 -34.85 -15.81 -12.57
C ALA A 69 -35.58 -14.46 -12.54
N SER A 70 -36.69 -14.40 -11.81
CA SER A 70 -37.46 -13.15 -11.65
C SER A 70 -36.73 -12.06 -10.84
N SER A 71 -35.68 -12.43 -10.11
CA SER A 71 -34.87 -11.49 -9.33
C SER A 71 -33.64 -10.95 -10.07
N LEU A 72 -33.29 -11.54 -11.23
CA LEU A 72 -32.14 -11.12 -12.01
C LEU A 72 -32.47 -9.92 -12.89
N SER A 73 -31.44 -9.09 -13.05
CA SER A 73 -31.44 -7.89 -13.88
C SER A 73 -30.63 -8.10 -15.16
N VAL A 74 -30.77 -7.19 -16.12
CA VAL A 74 -29.91 -7.15 -17.31
C VAL A 74 -28.43 -7.01 -16.90
N TRP A 75 -28.15 -6.30 -15.80
CA TRP A 75 -26.79 -6.18 -15.28
C TRP A 75 -26.20 -7.53 -14.85
N ASP A 76 -27.00 -8.42 -14.26
CA ASP A 76 -26.52 -9.74 -13.83
C ASP A 76 -26.09 -10.60 -15.04
N LEU A 77 -26.80 -10.48 -16.16
CA LEU A 77 -26.42 -11.11 -17.43
C LEU A 77 -25.14 -10.50 -18.02
N VAL A 78 -24.97 -9.17 -17.94
CA VAL A 78 -23.74 -8.49 -18.35
C VAL A 78 -22.55 -8.91 -17.47
N VAL A 79 -22.76 -9.08 -16.17
CA VAL A 79 -21.77 -9.61 -15.22
C VAL A 79 -21.43 -11.06 -15.55
N PHE A 80 -22.38 -11.86 -15.99
CA PHE A 80 -22.12 -13.22 -16.44
C PHE A 80 -21.23 -13.26 -17.69
N ASP A 81 -21.47 -12.37 -18.67
CA ASP A 81 -20.69 -12.34 -19.92
C ASP A 81 -19.29 -11.71 -19.78
N HIS A 82 -19.10 -10.78 -18.83
CA HIS A 82 -17.91 -9.92 -18.76
C HIS A 82 -17.22 -9.86 -17.40
N GLY A 83 -17.80 -10.54 -16.40
CA GLY A 83 -17.12 -10.83 -15.15
C GLY A 83 -16.10 -11.94 -15.35
N PHE A 84 -15.12 -12.05 -14.45
CA PHE A 84 -14.11 -13.08 -14.59
C PHE A 84 -14.69 -14.46 -14.25
N LEU A 85 -14.86 -15.31 -15.27
CA LEU A 85 -15.28 -16.71 -15.13
C LEU A 85 -14.06 -17.62 -15.01
N VAL A 86 -14.12 -18.57 -14.08
CA VAL A 86 -12.98 -19.48 -13.81
C VAL A 86 -12.78 -20.50 -14.93
N TRP A 87 -13.86 -20.94 -15.58
CA TRP A 87 -13.84 -21.95 -16.65
C TRP A 87 -13.62 -21.37 -18.05
N ASP A 88 -13.83 -20.07 -18.25
CA ASP A 88 -13.52 -19.38 -19.50
C ASP A 88 -12.74 -18.07 -19.24
N PRO A 89 -11.50 -18.16 -18.74
CA PRO A 89 -10.76 -16.99 -18.29
C PRO A 89 -10.25 -16.18 -19.49
N THR A 90 -10.72 -14.94 -19.61
CA THR A 90 -10.14 -13.98 -20.57
C THR A 90 -9.34 -12.88 -19.88
N ILE A 91 -8.33 -12.35 -20.58
CA ILE A 91 -7.53 -11.21 -20.08
C ILE A 91 -8.41 -9.95 -19.97
N LEU A 92 -9.39 -9.82 -20.87
CA LEU A 92 -10.30 -8.69 -20.85
C LEU A 92 -11.14 -8.72 -19.56
N ASP A 93 -11.70 -9.87 -19.20
CA ASP A 93 -12.54 -10.04 -18.01
C ASP A 93 -11.78 -9.84 -16.71
N LEU A 94 -10.48 -10.19 -16.70
CA LEU A 94 -9.59 -9.88 -15.59
C LEU A 94 -9.52 -8.37 -15.33
N ILE A 95 -9.57 -7.55 -16.38
CA ILE A 95 -9.48 -6.09 -16.28
C ILE A 95 -10.87 -5.48 -16.09
N THR A 96 -11.85 -5.81 -16.93
CA THR A 96 -13.21 -5.25 -16.88
C THR A 96 -13.90 -5.60 -15.57
N GLY A 97 -13.73 -6.83 -15.09
CA GLY A 97 -14.28 -7.29 -13.80
C GLY A 97 -13.86 -6.40 -12.63
N MET A 98 -12.65 -5.80 -12.64
CA MET A 98 -12.20 -4.88 -11.59
C MET A 98 -13.02 -3.58 -11.52
N PHE A 99 -13.77 -3.23 -12.58
CA PHE A 99 -14.58 -2.00 -12.62
C PHE A 99 -16.08 -2.27 -12.46
N MET A 100 -16.51 -3.54 -12.49
CA MET A 100 -17.90 -3.95 -12.30
C MET A 100 -18.24 -4.06 -10.81
N HIS A 101 -19.42 -3.59 -10.42
CA HIS A 101 -19.86 -3.61 -9.02
C HIS A 101 -21.27 -4.22 -8.90
N ALA A 102 -21.50 -4.95 -7.81
CA ALA A 102 -22.79 -5.61 -7.55
C ALA A 102 -23.87 -4.65 -7.00
N GLY A 103 -23.51 -3.40 -6.68
CA GLY A 103 -24.44 -2.42 -6.12
C GLY A 103 -23.75 -1.26 -5.43
N LEU A 104 -24.54 -0.30 -4.97
CA LEU A 104 -24.04 0.98 -4.44
C LEU A 104 -23.13 0.81 -3.22
N MET A 105 -23.49 -0.08 -2.29
CA MET A 105 -22.67 -0.32 -1.10
C MET A 105 -21.33 -0.99 -1.42
N HIS A 106 -21.31 -1.87 -2.43
CA HIS A 106 -20.07 -2.48 -2.91
C HIS A 106 -19.15 -1.41 -3.52
N LEU A 107 -19.69 -0.53 -4.37
CA LEU A 107 -18.94 0.60 -4.92
C LEU A 107 -18.46 1.56 -3.81
N ALA A 108 -19.36 1.99 -2.93
CA ALA A 108 -19.05 2.95 -1.88
C ALA A 108 -17.95 2.43 -0.94
N GLY A 109 -17.99 1.15 -0.57
CA GLY A 109 -16.93 0.49 0.20
C GLY A 109 -15.59 0.52 -0.53
N ASN A 110 -15.56 0.12 -1.80
CA ASN A 110 -14.34 0.15 -2.61
C ASN A 110 -13.76 1.56 -2.72
N MET A 111 -14.59 2.56 -3.03
CA MET A 111 -14.15 3.95 -3.16
C MET A 111 -13.66 4.52 -1.83
N LEU A 112 -14.30 4.18 -0.71
CA LEU A 112 -13.86 4.61 0.62
C LEU A 112 -12.46 4.08 0.94
N PHE A 113 -12.22 2.78 0.78
CA PHE A 113 -10.90 2.20 1.07
C PHE A 113 -9.84 2.72 0.09
N LEU A 114 -10.16 2.83 -1.20
CA LEU A 114 -9.23 3.36 -2.18
C LEU A 114 -8.87 4.83 -1.90
N TRP A 115 -9.84 5.64 -1.45
CA TRP A 115 -9.62 7.03 -1.06
C TRP A 115 -8.73 7.17 0.18
N ILE A 116 -8.95 6.35 1.21
CA ILE A 116 -8.18 6.41 2.47
C ILE A 116 -6.74 5.96 2.28
N TYR A 117 -6.50 4.90 1.51
CA TYR A 117 -5.17 4.25 1.48
C TYR A 117 -4.41 4.46 0.17
N GLY A 118 -5.10 4.85 -0.91
CA GLY A 118 -4.52 4.93 -2.25
C GLY A 118 -3.49 6.05 -2.41
N ASP A 119 -3.73 7.22 -1.84
CA ASP A 119 -2.90 8.41 -2.01
C ASP A 119 -1.47 8.24 -1.49
N ASN A 120 -1.34 7.65 -0.30
CA ASN A 120 -0.08 7.34 0.36
C ASN A 120 0.74 6.34 -0.44
N VAL A 121 0.11 5.27 -0.94
CA VAL A 121 0.79 4.26 -1.77
C VAL A 121 1.16 4.84 -3.13
N GLU A 122 0.28 5.65 -3.76
CA GLU A 122 0.58 6.31 -5.03
C GLU A 122 1.77 7.27 -4.88
N HIS A 123 1.76 8.09 -3.83
CA HIS A 123 2.85 9.01 -3.55
C HIS A 123 4.19 8.27 -3.35
N ARG A 124 4.14 7.10 -2.72
CA ARG A 124 5.33 6.28 -2.47
C ARG A 124 5.88 5.58 -3.71
N LEU A 125 5.01 5.10 -4.60
CA LEU A 125 5.40 4.32 -5.78
C LEU A 125 5.52 5.19 -7.04
N GLY A 126 4.99 6.40 -7.00
CA GLY A 126 4.72 7.21 -8.18
C GLY A 126 3.53 6.66 -8.99
N ARG A 127 2.98 7.50 -9.86
CA ARG A 127 1.76 7.22 -10.65
C ARG A 127 1.81 5.89 -11.41
N LEU A 128 2.85 5.70 -12.22
CA LEU A 128 2.99 4.48 -13.04
C LEU A 128 3.22 3.24 -12.17
N GLY A 129 4.09 3.35 -11.15
CA GLY A 129 4.37 2.24 -10.24
C GLY A 129 3.13 1.79 -9.47
N TYR A 130 2.30 2.75 -9.05
CA TYR A 130 1.03 2.50 -8.40
C TYR A 130 0.00 1.87 -9.33
N LEU A 131 -0.15 2.35 -10.56
CA LEU A 131 -1.07 1.75 -11.54
C LEU A 131 -0.71 0.29 -11.84
N VAL A 132 0.59 0.02 -12.07
CA VAL A 132 1.09 -1.35 -12.30
C VAL A 132 0.90 -2.22 -11.06
N ALA A 133 1.14 -1.67 -9.86
CA ALA A 133 0.90 -2.39 -8.61
C ALA A 133 -0.58 -2.74 -8.44
N TYR A 134 -1.49 -1.78 -8.64
CA TYR A 134 -2.94 -1.97 -8.53
C TYR A 134 -3.42 -3.09 -9.46
N LEU A 135 -3.13 -2.97 -10.76
CA LEU A 135 -3.54 -3.96 -11.77
C LEU A 135 -2.87 -5.32 -11.51
N GLY A 136 -1.57 -5.34 -11.17
CA GLY A 136 -0.83 -6.56 -10.91
C GLY A 136 -1.32 -7.32 -9.69
N THR A 137 -1.58 -6.62 -8.57
CA THR A 137 -2.14 -7.27 -7.37
C THR A 137 -3.59 -7.68 -7.57
N GLY A 138 -4.36 -6.94 -8.38
CA GLY A 138 -5.70 -7.35 -8.78
C GLY A 138 -5.68 -8.64 -9.60
N ALA A 139 -4.76 -8.76 -10.57
CA ALA A 139 -4.59 -9.98 -11.35
C ALA A 139 -4.25 -11.19 -10.46
N VAL A 140 -3.30 -11.01 -9.53
CA VAL A 140 -2.96 -12.08 -8.57
C VAL A 140 -4.15 -12.41 -7.65
N SER A 141 -4.92 -11.41 -7.23
CA SER A 141 -6.14 -11.60 -6.44
C SER A 141 -7.17 -12.47 -7.19
N THR A 142 -7.43 -12.16 -8.46
CA THR A 142 -8.31 -12.94 -9.34
C THR A 142 -7.81 -14.37 -9.52
N LEU A 143 -6.49 -14.56 -9.71
CA LEU A 143 -5.90 -15.90 -9.81
C LEU A 143 -6.04 -16.69 -8.52
N VAL A 144 -5.83 -16.06 -7.36
CA VAL A 144 -6.04 -16.72 -6.06
C VAL A 144 -7.51 -17.10 -5.87
N PHE A 145 -8.45 -16.24 -6.28
CA PHE A 145 -9.87 -16.59 -6.31
C PHE A 145 -10.13 -17.82 -7.18
N ALA A 146 -9.63 -17.84 -8.43
CA ALA A 146 -9.81 -18.95 -9.35
C ALA A 146 -9.31 -20.29 -8.78
N LEU A 147 -8.21 -20.26 -8.02
CA LEU A 147 -7.67 -21.45 -7.34
C LEU A 147 -8.54 -21.94 -6.17
N LEU A 148 -9.34 -21.07 -5.57
CA LEU A 148 -10.17 -21.36 -4.39
C LEU A 148 -11.66 -21.54 -4.72
N ALA A 149 -12.12 -21.04 -5.86
CA ALA A 149 -13.52 -21.03 -6.26
C ALA A 149 -14.09 -22.41 -6.56
N GLY A 150 -13.23 -23.42 -6.81
CA GLY A 150 -13.67 -24.77 -7.18
C GLY A 150 -14.54 -24.76 -8.43
N ASP A 151 -15.67 -25.48 -8.39
CA ASP A 151 -16.65 -25.56 -9.48
C ASP A 151 -17.71 -24.43 -9.43
N SER A 152 -17.44 -23.34 -8.70
CA SER A 152 -18.38 -22.22 -8.60
C SER A 152 -18.60 -21.58 -9.97
N GLY A 153 -19.86 -21.54 -10.40
CA GLY A 153 -20.34 -20.86 -11.61
C GLY A 153 -20.48 -19.33 -11.48
N ALA A 154 -20.00 -18.72 -10.38
CA ALA A 154 -20.21 -17.30 -10.14
C ALA A 154 -19.06 -16.43 -10.71
N PRO A 155 -19.36 -15.43 -11.56
CA PRO A 155 -18.36 -14.48 -12.04
C PRO A 155 -17.77 -13.64 -10.91
N LEU A 156 -16.45 -13.43 -10.95
CA LEU A 156 -15.76 -12.50 -10.06
C LEU A 156 -15.82 -11.08 -10.62
N ILE A 157 -16.35 -10.15 -9.81
CA ILE A 157 -16.37 -8.72 -10.09
C ILE A 157 -15.93 -7.90 -8.87
N GLY A 158 -15.48 -6.67 -9.12
CA GLY A 158 -15.16 -5.68 -8.09
C GLY A 158 -13.70 -5.27 -8.07
N ALA A 159 -13.48 -3.99 -7.76
CA ALA A 159 -12.15 -3.42 -7.54
C ALA A 159 -11.47 -3.94 -6.26
N SER A 160 -12.21 -4.63 -5.40
CA SER A 160 -11.83 -4.97 -4.03
C SER A 160 -10.59 -5.86 -3.94
N GLY A 161 -10.32 -6.73 -4.92
CA GLY A 161 -9.09 -7.52 -4.98
C GLY A 161 -7.83 -6.66 -5.18
N ALA A 162 -7.88 -5.74 -6.15
CA ALA A 162 -6.81 -4.78 -6.40
C ALA A 162 -6.63 -3.80 -5.24
N ILE A 163 -7.73 -3.29 -4.68
CA ILE A 163 -7.72 -2.45 -3.48
C ILE A 163 -7.10 -3.22 -2.31
N SER A 164 -7.44 -4.49 -2.10
CA SER A 164 -6.81 -5.32 -1.06
C SER A 164 -5.29 -5.39 -1.23
N GLY A 165 -4.78 -5.43 -2.47
CA GLY A 165 -3.36 -5.27 -2.76
C GLY A 165 -2.76 -3.92 -2.36
N VAL A 166 -3.48 -2.82 -2.61
CA VAL A 166 -3.12 -1.50 -2.11
C VAL A 166 -3.09 -1.48 -0.58
N LEU A 167 -4.04 -2.13 0.11
CA LEU A 167 -4.05 -2.24 1.57
C LEU A 167 -2.85 -3.04 2.10
N GLY A 168 -2.47 -4.13 1.42
CA GLY A 168 -1.28 -4.91 1.75
C GLY A 168 0.02 -4.10 1.62
N LEU A 169 0.14 -3.31 0.55
CA LEU A 169 1.23 -2.35 0.38
C LEU A 169 1.22 -1.31 1.50
N TYR A 170 0.06 -0.73 1.80
CA TYR A 170 -0.09 0.29 2.82
C TYR A 170 0.32 -0.24 4.21
N ALA A 171 -0.15 -1.43 4.59
CA ALA A 171 0.15 -2.06 5.87
C ALA A 171 1.66 -2.24 6.09
N LEU A 172 2.40 -2.58 5.03
CA LEU A 172 3.85 -2.77 5.09
C LEU A 172 4.63 -1.46 5.04
N LEU A 173 4.20 -0.51 4.21
CA LEU A 173 4.93 0.74 3.96
C LEU A 173 4.64 1.82 5.01
N PHE A 174 3.47 1.77 5.65
CA PHE A 174 2.99 2.77 6.60
C PHE A 174 2.56 2.19 7.96
N PRO A 175 3.37 1.34 8.62
CA PRO A 175 3.00 0.70 9.88
C PRO A 175 2.75 1.67 11.04
N GLU A 176 3.33 2.88 10.99
CA GLU A 176 3.11 3.90 12.02
C GLU A 176 1.92 4.83 11.71
N ASN A 177 1.38 4.84 10.49
CA ASN A 177 0.23 5.68 10.16
C ASN A 177 -0.97 5.30 11.02
N ARG A 178 -1.87 6.27 11.23
CA ARG A 178 -3.08 6.08 12.01
C ARG A 178 -4.30 6.28 11.12
N VAL A 179 -5.29 5.43 11.31
CA VAL A 179 -6.58 5.50 10.67
C VAL A 179 -7.56 6.15 11.64
N LYS A 180 -8.29 7.15 11.15
CA LYS A 180 -9.44 7.76 11.82
C LYS A 180 -10.60 6.78 11.69
N VAL A 181 -10.95 6.17 12.80
CA VAL A 181 -12.03 5.19 12.87
C VAL A 181 -13.20 5.80 13.61
N PHE A 182 -14.31 5.96 12.91
CA PHE A 182 -15.59 6.30 13.51
C PHE A 182 -16.18 5.05 14.16
N VAL A 183 -16.30 5.08 15.49
CA VAL A 183 -16.93 4.01 16.26
C VAL A 183 -18.33 4.47 16.61
N PHE A 184 -19.30 3.76 16.03
CA PHE A 184 -20.73 3.97 16.23
C PHE A 184 -21.34 2.73 16.87
N LEU A 185 -21.44 2.76 18.19
CA LEU A 185 -22.14 1.80 19.03
C LEU A 185 -23.23 2.57 19.79
N PHE A 186 -24.33 2.87 19.11
CA PHE A 186 -25.43 3.61 19.70
C PHE A 186 -26.09 2.81 20.85
N PRO A 187 -26.46 3.45 21.98
CA PRO A 187 -26.25 4.86 22.35
C PRO A 187 -24.93 5.13 23.13
N PHE A 188 -24.07 4.12 23.30
CA PHE A 188 -22.96 4.13 24.25
C PHE A 188 -21.69 4.84 23.77
N LEU A 189 -21.37 4.75 22.47
CA LEU A 189 -20.10 5.24 21.94
C LEU A 189 -20.28 5.77 20.52
N MET A 190 -20.13 7.08 20.34
CA MET A 190 -20.21 7.78 19.04
C MET A 190 -19.02 8.73 18.95
N ARG A 191 -17.83 8.18 18.70
CA ARG A 191 -16.59 8.97 18.64
C ARG A 191 -15.67 8.51 17.53
N THR A 192 -14.82 9.42 17.09
CA THR A 192 -13.70 9.10 16.20
C THR A 192 -12.45 8.87 17.03
N VAL A 193 -11.77 7.75 16.79
CA VAL A 193 -10.49 7.41 17.44
C VAL A 193 -9.41 7.19 16.39
N LEU A 194 -8.16 7.47 16.77
CA LEU A 194 -7.00 7.21 15.92
C LEU A 194 -6.37 5.86 16.28
N ILE A 195 -6.49 4.88 15.40
CA ILE A 195 -5.95 3.53 15.59
C ILE A 195 -4.79 3.32 14.62
N ARG A 196 -3.74 2.59 15.03
CA ARG A 196 -2.63 2.26 14.12
C ARG A 196 -3.16 1.49 12.91
N ALA A 197 -2.72 1.86 11.72
CA ALA A 197 -3.26 1.33 10.46
C ALA A 197 -3.19 -0.19 10.38
N TRP A 198 -2.08 -0.80 10.77
CA TRP A 198 -1.93 -2.26 10.73
C TRP A 198 -2.94 -3.01 11.62
N ILE A 199 -3.43 -2.40 12.71
CA ILE A 199 -4.47 -2.98 13.56
C ILE A 199 -5.81 -2.95 12.84
N VAL A 200 -6.17 -1.82 12.23
CA VAL A 200 -7.43 -1.67 11.49
C VAL A 200 -7.44 -2.59 10.27
N LEU A 201 -6.37 -2.56 9.47
CA LEU A 201 -6.25 -3.41 8.29
C LEU A 201 -6.22 -4.90 8.67
N GLY A 202 -5.53 -5.27 9.75
CA GLY A 202 -5.54 -6.63 10.27
C GLY A 202 -6.93 -7.08 10.75
N PHE A 203 -7.69 -6.19 11.39
CA PHE A 203 -9.07 -6.45 11.79
C PHE A 203 -9.97 -6.72 10.57
N TYR A 204 -9.97 -5.85 9.57
CA TYR A 204 -10.77 -6.03 8.35
C TYR A 204 -10.36 -7.27 7.55
N LEU A 205 -9.06 -7.50 7.39
CA LEU A 205 -8.58 -8.71 6.70
C LEU A 205 -9.01 -9.97 7.46
N PHE A 206 -8.87 -10.00 8.78
CA PHE A 206 -9.18 -11.18 9.55
C PHE A 206 -10.68 -11.41 9.69
N VAL A 207 -11.41 -10.40 10.15
CA VAL A 207 -12.85 -10.50 10.47
C VAL A 207 -13.70 -10.60 9.22
N ASP A 208 -13.44 -9.78 8.20
CA ASP A 208 -14.31 -9.72 7.02
C ASP A 208 -13.89 -10.68 5.91
N ASN A 209 -12.74 -11.36 6.04
CA ASN A 209 -12.24 -12.25 4.98
C ASN A 209 -11.76 -13.61 5.50
N VAL A 210 -10.82 -13.64 6.44
CA VAL A 210 -10.27 -14.90 6.94
C VAL A 210 -11.32 -15.71 7.69
N LEU A 211 -12.09 -15.10 8.60
CA LEU A 211 -13.14 -15.81 9.34
C LEU A 211 -14.21 -16.39 8.39
N PRO A 212 -14.84 -15.61 7.48
CA PRO A 212 -15.77 -16.15 6.49
C PRO A 212 -15.20 -17.32 5.67
N LEU A 213 -13.94 -17.20 5.23
CA LEU A 213 -13.27 -18.24 4.45
C LEU A 213 -13.04 -19.52 5.27
N LEU A 214 -12.67 -19.41 6.54
CA LEU A 214 -12.43 -20.55 7.43
C LEU A 214 -13.72 -21.28 7.84
N PHE A 215 -14.81 -20.53 7.99
CA PHE A 215 -16.10 -21.07 8.46
C PHE A 215 -17.08 -21.35 7.31
N GLY A 216 -16.65 -21.20 6.06
CA GLY A 216 -17.48 -21.47 4.88
C GLY A 216 -18.73 -20.60 4.82
N ALA A 217 -18.63 -19.33 5.22
CA ALA A 217 -19.77 -18.42 5.19
C ALA A 217 -20.26 -18.28 3.74
N GLU A 218 -21.53 -18.59 3.53
CA GLU A 218 -22.19 -18.40 2.24
C GLU A 218 -22.42 -16.90 2.00
N GLY A 219 -22.02 -16.41 0.82
CA GLY A 219 -22.22 -15.01 0.45
C GLY A 219 -21.56 -14.61 -0.87
N ASN A 220 -21.99 -13.46 -1.39
CA ASN A 220 -21.51 -12.91 -2.68
C ASN A 220 -20.15 -12.19 -2.58
N VAL A 221 -19.32 -12.54 -1.58
CA VAL A 221 -18.05 -11.87 -1.32
C VAL A 221 -16.91 -12.84 -1.57
N ALA A 222 -16.02 -12.47 -2.49
CA ALA A 222 -14.84 -13.26 -2.85
C ALA A 222 -13.71 -13.12 -1.81
N HIS A 223 -13.93 -13.62 -0.59
CA HIS A 223 -12.98 -13.50 0.53
C HIS A 223 -11.55 -13.99 0.19
N GLY A 224 -11.45 -15.09 -0.57
CA GLY A 224 -10.18 -15.62 -1.06
C GLY A 224 -9.43 -14.63 -1.97
N ALA A 225 -10.16 -13.89 -2.81
CA ALA A 225 -9.59 -12.85 -3.66
C ALA A 225 -8.96 -11.75 -2.79
N HIS A 226 -9.66 -11.27 -1.76
CA HIS A 226 -9.16 -10.20 -0.89
C HIS A 226 -7.89 -10.61 -0.14
N VAL A 227 -7.86 -11.83 0.41
CA VAL A 227 -6.68 -12.39 1.08
C VAL A 227 -5.51 -12.51 0.10
N GLY A 228 -5.75 -13.04 -1.10
CA GLY A 228 -4.74 -13.15 -2.16
C GLY A 228 -4.17 -11.80 -2.59
N GLY A 229 -5.05 -10.81 -2.80
CA GLY A 229 -4.66 -9.44 -3.13
C GLY A 229 -3.80 -8.81 -2.03
N PHE A 230 -4.23 -8.90 -0.78
CA PHE A 230 -3.48 -8.36 0.37
C PHE A 230 -2.08 -8.98 0.49
N ILE A 231 -1.98 -10.31 0.40
CA ILE A 231 -0.68 -11.01 0.43
C ILE A 231 0.20 -10.59 -0.75
N ALA A 232 -0.37 -10.47 -1.95
CA ALA A 232 0.37 -9.99 -3.12
C ALA A 232 0.91 -8.57 -2.93
N GLY A 233 0.10 -7.68 -2.34
CA GLY A 233 0.52 -6.33 -1.97
C GLY A 233 1.67 -6.30 -0.97
N VAL A 234 1.58 -7.09 0.11
CA VAL A 234 2.67 -7.24 1.10
C VAL A 234 3.94 -7.78 0.44
N ALA A 235 3.81 -8.83 -0.39
CA ALA A 235 4.94 -9.44 -1.09
C ALA A 235 5.61 -8.45 -2.06
N LEU A 236 4.81 -7.70 -2.84
CA LEU A 236 5.29 -6.66 -3.72
C LEU A 236 6.01 -5.55 -2.94
N GLY A 237 5.42 -5.10 -1.83
CA GLY A 237 6.02 -4.11 -0.94
C GLY A 237 7.36 -4.57 -0.36
N PHE A 238 7.43 -5.81 0.09
CA PHE A 238 8.65 -6.41 0.64
C PHE A 238 9.76 -6.56 -0.41
N VAL A 239 9.42 -7.09 -1.59
CA VAL A 239 10.37 -7.21 -2.71
C VAL A 239 10.80 -5.82 -3.18
N GLY A 240 9.86 -4.89 -3.25
CA GLY A 240 10.08 -3.48 -3.58
C GLY A 240 11.07 -2.82 -2.62
N GLU A 241 10.86 -2.89 -1.31
CA GLU A 241 11.79 -2.35 -0.31
C GLU A 241 13.16 -3.03 -0.38
N ARG A 242 13.22 -4.37 -0.55
CA ARG A 242 14.50 -5.10 -0.71
C ARG A 242 15.26 -4.70 -1.97
N ARG A 243 14.56 -4.53 -3.09
CA ARG A 243 15.10 -4.10 -4.38
C ARG A 243 15.16 -2.57 -4.51
N ARG A 244 14.78 -1.84 -3.46
CA ARG A 244 14.81 -0.38 -3.33
C ARG A 244 13.98 0.34 -4.38
N TRP A 245 12.90 -0.30 -4.83
CA TRP A 245 12.01 0.20 -5.87
C TRP A 245 12.75 0.64 -7.14
N ARG A 246 13.85 -0.07 -7.46
CA ARG A 246 14.61 0.10 -8.69
C ARG A 246 13.94 -0.71 -9.79
N TRP A 247 12.99 -0.09 -10.49
CA TRP A 247 12.26 -0.75 -11.58
C TRP A 247 11.80 0.26 -12.64
N PRO A 248 11.90 -0.09 -13.93
CA PRO A 248 13.13 -0.19 -14.71
C PRO A 248 13.75 1.18 -15.08
N TRP A 249 13.44 2.28 -14.36
CA TRP A 249 13.80 3.64 -14.80
C TRP A 249 14.70 4.44 -13.85
N SER A 250 15.22 3.88 -12.75
CA SER A 250 16.13 4.60 -11.86
C SER A 250 17.59 4.28 -12.16
N GLY A 251 18.28 5.28 -12.72
CA GLY A 251 19.71 5.26 -13.04
C GLY A 251 20.57 4.73 -11.91
N VAL A 252 21.57 3.93 -12.28
CA VAL A 252 22.60 3.44 -11.36
C VAL A 252 23.64 4.56 -11.21
N ALA A 253 23.89 5.03 -9.99
CA ALA A 253 25.03 5.90 -9.73
C ALA A 253 26.31 5.21 -10.25
N PRO A 254 27.14 5.88 -11.07
CA PRO A 254 28.39 5.30 -11.54
C PRO A 254 29.24 4.86 -10.35
N ARG A 255 29.78 3.64 -10.40
CA ARG A 255 30.88 3.26 -9.51
C ARG A 255 32.13 3.92 -10.08
N THR A 256 32.58 5.02 -9.50
CA THR A 256 33.89 5.58 -9.87
C THR A 256 34.97 4.63 -9.35
N PRO A 257 35.82 4.05 -10.21
CA PRO A 257 36.99 3.31 -9.75
C PRO A 257 37.95 4.32 -9.08
N LEU A 258 38.32 4.06 -7.84
CA LEU A 258 39.39 4.80 -7.15
C LEU A 258 40.64 3.92 -7.15
N ALA A 259 41.83 4.55 -7.22
CA ALA A 259 43.12 3.86 -7.26
C ALA A 259 43.33 2.97 -6.01
N ASP A 260 43.99 1.83 -6.22
CA ASP A 260 44.25 0.82 -5.19
C ASP A 260 45.16 1.36 -4.07
N GLY A 261 44.83 1.04 -2.81
CA GLY A 261 45.65 1.41 -1.65
C GLY A 261 45.20 0.74 -0.34
N PRO A 262 46.13 0.21 0.50
CA PRO A 262 45.84 -0.57 1.71
C PRO A 262 45.70 0.31 2.98
N VAL A 263 44.94 1.40 2.92
CA VAL A 263 44.73 2.28 4.08
C VAL A 263 43.41 1.93 4.77
N PRO A 264 43.31 1.93 6.12
CA PRO A 264 42.06 1.65 6.82
C PRO A 264 40.96 2.67 6.45
N ILE A 265 40.03 2.25 5.58
CA ILE A 265 39.01 3.15 4.99
C ILE A 265 38.17 3.85 6.06
N ALA A 266 37.88 3.20 7.19
CA ALA A 266 37.10 3.80 8.27
C ALA A 266 37.83 4.95 8.98
N GLU A 267 39.12 4.78 9.31
CA GLU A 267 39.92 5.81 9.98
C GLU A 267 40.20 6.98 9.04
N ASP A 268 40.51 6.71 7.78
CA ASP A 268 40.69 7.73 6.76
C ASP A 268 39.42 8.54 6.52
N LEU A 269 38.28 7.87 6.46
CA LEU A 269 37.00 8.53 6.29
C LEU A 269 36.68 9.40 7.49
N ALA A 270 36.90 8.90 8.72
CA ALA A 270 36.72 9.69 9.93
C ALA A 270 37.64 10.92 9.93
N ARG A 271 38.90 10.78 9.48
CA ARG A 271 39.82 11.91 9.31
C ARG A 271 39.36 12.90 8.25
N ALA A 272 38.88 12.43 7.10
CA ALA A 272 38.35 13.28 6.04
C ALA A 272 37.11 14.06 6.50
N ILE A 273 36.21 13.40 7.25
CA ILE A 273 35.03 14.03 7.86
C ILE A 273 35.46 15.09 8.87
N ALA A 274 36.39 14.76 9.78
CA ALA A 274 36.92 15.70 10.76
C ALA A 274 37.64 16.91 10.12
N ALA A 275 38.29 16.70 8.97
CA ALA A 275 38.92 17.76 8.18
C ALA A 275 37.94 18.57 7.32
N GLY A 276 36.67 18.17 7.23
CA GLY A 276 35.67 18.81 6.36
C GLY A 276 35.88 18.53 4.86
N ASP A 277 36.70 17.55 4.48
CA ASP A 277 36.95 17.20 3.08
C ASP A 277 35.79 16.37 2.52
N ARG A 278 34.75 17.08 2.12
CA ARG A 278 33.53 16.49 1.56
C ARG A 278 33.79 15.68 0.30
N SER A 279 34.63 16.19 -0.60
CA SER A 279 34.97 15.51 -1.86
C SER A 279 35.59 14.14 -1.61
N LEU A 280 36.58 14.09 -0.72
CA LEU A 280 37.27 12.84 -0.38
C LEU A 280 36.31 11.87 0.31
N ALA A 281 35.59 12.31 1.33
CA ALA A 281 34.66 11.45 2.08
C ALA A 281 33.56 10.87 1.18
N VAL A 282 32.95 11.68 0.30
CA VAL A 282 31.96 11.21 -0.68
C VAL A 282 32.59 10.22 -1.66
N SER A 283 33.82 10.41 -2.11
CA SER A 283 34.48 9.45 -3.01
C SER A 283 34.69 8.07 -2.34
N MET A 284 34.98 8.06 -1.04
CA MET A 284 35.30 6.85 -0.27
C MET A 284 34.09 5.96 0.05
N HIS A 285 32.85 6.47 -0.08
CA HIS A 285 31.63 5.73 0.28
C HIS A 285 31.51 4.36 -0.41
N SER A 286 32.06 4.25 -1.63
CA SER A 286 31.93 3.07 -2.49
C SER A 286 32.76 1.88 -2.00
N ARG A 287 33.85 2.14 -1.25
CA ARG A 287 34.76 1.13 -0.69
C ARG A 287 34.29 0.58 0.65
N LEU A 288 33.30 1.22 1.26
CA LEU A 288 32.88 0.99 2.63
C LEU A 288 32.21 -0.38 2.78
N THR A 289 32.96 -1.33 3.33
CA THR A 289 32.47 -2.67 3.66
C THR A 289 31.55 -2.63 4.88
N ALA A 290 30.80 -3.72 5.09
CA ALA A 290 29.99 -3.84 6.31
C ALA A 290 30.85 -3.85 7.59
N SER A 291 32.13 -4.24 7.50
CA SER A 291 33.06 -4.24 8.63
C SER A 291 33.52 -2.82 8.97
N GLU A 292 33.95 -2.06 7.97
CA GLU A 292 34.38 -0.66 8.14
C GLU A 292 33.23 0.22 8.61
N LEU A 293 32.01 -0.01 8.09
CA LEU A 293 30.82 0.71 8.57
C LEU A 293 30.58 0.47 10.07
N ARG A 294 30.95 -0.69 10.62
CA ARG A 294 30.81 -0.98 12.05
C ARG A 294 31.82 -0.24 12.92
N GLN A 295 32.95 0.17 12.35
CA GLN A 295 34.02 0.89 13.05
C GLN A 295 33.76 2.40 13.12
N LEU A 296 33.03 2.96 12.15
CA LEU A 296 32.69 4.39 12.13
C LEU A 296 31.76 4.80 13.27
N ALA A 297 31.96 6.02 13.79
CA ALA A 297 31.01 6.63 14.70
C ALA A 297 29.69 6.90 13.96
N VAL A 298 28.56 6.88 14.69
CA VAL A 298 27.25 7.15 14.08
C VAL A 298 27.15 8.58 13.55
N ALA A 299 27.81 9.54 14.21
CA ALA A 299 27.93 10.92 13.73
C ALA A 299 28.59 11.00 12.33
N ASP A 300 29.64 10.21 12.10
CA ASP A 300 30.32 10.15 10.80
C ASP A 300 29.41 9.53 9.72
N VAL A 301 28.66 8.48 10.08
CA VAL A 301 27.68 7.85 9.18
C VAL A 301 26.59 8.84 8.77
N VAL A 302 26.06 9.62 9.72
CA VAL A 302 25.04 10.65 9.45
C VAL A 302 25.63 11.79 8.61
N THR A 303 26.84 12.25 8.93
CA THR A 303 27.51 13.33 8.18
C THR A 303 27.82 12.92 6.74
N LEU A 304 28.36 11.72 6.54
CA LEU A 304 28.59 11.18 5.20
C LEU A 304 27.29 11.03 4.41
N ALA A 305 26.21 10.59 5.06
CA ALA A 305 24.90 10.50 4.41
C ALA A 305 24.41 11.87 3.94
N ASP A 306 24.45 12.89 4.80
CA ASP A 306 24.09 14.27 4.45
C ASP A 306 24.92 14.80 3.26
N TRP A 307 26.23 14.56 3.28
CA TRP A 307 27.12 14.96 2.20
C TRP A 307 26.84 14.25 0.88
N LEU A 308 26.47 12.96 0.93
CA LEU A 308 26.05 12.17 -0.23
C LEU A 308 24.76 12.72 -0.83
N GLU A 309 23.77 13.08 -0.01
CA GLU A 309 22.50 13.67 -0.49
C GLU A 309 22.74 15.00 -1.17
N GLY A 310 23.48 15.92 -0.54
CA GLY A 310 23.78 17.19 -1.17
C GLY A 310 24.69 17.08 -2.41
N ALA A 311 25.22 15.89 -2.73
CA ALA A 311 25.94 15.59 -3.95
C ALA A 311 25.07 14.85 -5.00
N GLY A 312 23.77 14.70 -4.74
CA GLY A 312 22.79 14.04 -5.62
C GLY A 312 22.74 12.51 -5.46
N TYR A 313 23.31 11.95 -4.40
CA TYR A 313 23.36 10.50 -4.16
C TYR A 313 22.36 10.04 -3.08
N ASP A 314 21.11 10.50 -3.15
CA ASP A 314 20.07 10.25 -2.14
C ASP A 314 19.87 8.77 -1.83
N ALA A 315 19.77 7.96 -2.89
CA ALA A 315 19.60 6.51 -2.73
C ALA A 315 20.82 5.86 -2.07
N THR A 316 22.02 6.44 -2.17
CA THR A 316 23.24 5.95 -1.50
C THR A 316 23.26 6.36 -0.03
N ALA A 317 22.92 7.62 0.27
CA ALA A 317 22.81 8.11 1.63
C ALA A 317 21.80 7.30 2.45
N GLU A 318 20.60 7.07 1.90
CA GLU A 318 19.58 6.27 2.58
C GLU A 318 20.08 4.84 2.87
N ARG A 319 20.82 4.24 1.93
CA ARG A 319 21.41 2.91 2.14
C ARG A 319 22.44 2.89 3.25
N LEU A 320 23.28 3.92 3.31
CA LEU A 320 24.28 4.07 4.34
C LEU A 320 23.61 4.13 5.72
N LEU A 321 22.58 4.97 5.87
CA LEU A 321 21.81 5.12 7.10
C LEU A 321 21.11 3.81 7.50
N ARG A 322 20.41 3.14 6.57
CA ARG A 322 19.75 1.85 6.84
C ARG A 322 20.73 0.74 7.22
N ARG A 323 21.91 0.69 6.58
CA ARG A 323 22.98 -0.23 7.01
C ARG A 323 23.49 0.14 8.40
N GLY A 324 23.59 1.43 8.72
CA GLY A 324 23.90 1.91 10.06
C GLY A 324 22.96 1.35 11.13
N LEU A 325 21.65 1.32 10.86
CA LEU A 325 20.64 0.76 11.78
C LEU A 325 20.80 -0.74 12.07
N SER A 326 21.48 -1.50 11.19
CA SER A 326 21.73 -2.93 11.41
C SER A 326 22.77 -3.23 12.50
N ARG A 327 23.44 -2.20 13.01
CA ARG A 327 24.46 -2.29 14.07
C ARG A 327 23.83 -2.38 15.46
N ARG A 328 24.60 -2.82 16.45
CA ARG A 328 24.24 -2.66 17.86
C ARG A 328 24.46 -1.19 18.24
N LEU A 329 23.36 -0.48 18.50
CA LEU A 329 23.35 0.96 18.75
C LEU A 329 22.71 1.28 20.10
N SER A 330 23.13 2.35 20.75
CA SER A 330 22.37 2.98 21.84
C SER A 330 21.04 3.54 21.33
N ARG A 331 20.15 3.96 22.25
CA ARG A 331 18.90 4.63 21.86
C ARG A 331 19.17 5.95 21.15
N GLN A 332 20.15 6.73 21.62
CA GLN A 332 20.53 8.03 21.05
C GLN A 332 21.12 7.91 19.64
N GLU A 333 22.00 6.94 19.42
CA GLU A 333 22.55 6.66 18.10
C GLU A 333 21.45 6.25 17.09
N ARG A 334 20.49 5.42 17.51
CA ARG A 334 19.34 5.07 16.65
C ARG A 334 18.49 6.30 16.34
N ALA A 335 18.23 7.14 17.34
CA ALA A 335 17.47 8.37 17.17
C ALA A 335 18.13 9.29 16.14
N SER A 336 19.46 9.44 16.19
CA SER A 336 20.23 10.23 15.23
C SER A 336 20.09 9.72 13.79
N ILE A 337 20.16 8.39 13.58
CA ILE A 337 19.99 7.81 12.24
C ILE A 337 18.55 7.94 11.76
N TYR A 338 17.55 7.74 12.62
CA TYR A 338 16.15 7.94 12.24
C TYR A 338 15.84 9.40 11.92
N LEU A 339 16.45 10.36 12.64
CA LEU A 339 16.32 11.79 12.33
C LEU A 339 16.87 12.07 10.92
N ALA A 340 18.07 11.59 10.62
CA ALA A 340 18.67 11.73 9.29
C ALA A 340 17.78 11.13 8.18
N LEU A 341 17.24 9.92 8.39
CA LEU A 341 16.28 9.30 7.47
C LEU A 341 15.00 10.12 7.32
N GLY A 342 14.48 10.69 8.40
CA GLY A 342 13.31 11.56 8.38
C GLY A 342 13.54 12.80 7.53
N LEU A 343 14.63 13.53 7.79
CA LEU A 343 15.01 14.73 7.04
C LEU A 343 15.24 14.44 5.54
N ALA A 344 15.89 13.33 5.22
CA ALA A 344 16.06 12.86 3.85
C ALA A 344 14.71 12.67 3.14
N ARG A 345 13.72 12.10 3.85
CA ARG A 345 12.37 11.92 3.29
C ARG A 345 11.64 13.22 3.05
N ILE A 346 11.77 14.20 3.94
CA ILE A 346 11.21 15.55 3.74
C ILE A 346 11.76 16.16 2.45
N ARG A 347 13.09 16.12 2.24
CA ARG A 347 13.73 16.62 1.01
C ARG A 347 13.21 15.94 -0.25
N SER A 348 12.92 14.64 -0.18
CA SER A 348 12.33 13.88 -1.29
C SER A 348 10.82 14.08 -1.47
N GLY A 349 10.19 14.96 -0.69
CA GLY A 349 8.74 15.20 -0.69
C GLY A 349 7.91 14.11 -0.02
N GLN A 350 8.54 13.06 0.52
CA GLN A 350 7.88 11.88 1.10
C GLN A 350 7.45 12.09 2.56
N GLY A 351 6.61 13.10 2.80
CA GLY A 351 6.13 13.51 4.14
C GLY A 351 5.61 12.37 5.03
N PRO A 352 4.69 11.50 4.56
CA PRO A 352 4.20 10.38 5.35
C PRO A 352 5.31 9.41 5.80
N LEU A 353 6.29 9.10 4.95
CA LEU A 353 7.44 8.29 5.34
C LEU A 353 8.37 9.03 6.32
N ALA A 354 8.59 10.33 6.10
CA ALA A 354 9.39 11.15 7.00
C ALA A 354 8.83 11.10 8.42
N TRP A 355 7.52 11.29 8.54
CA TRP A 355 6.82 11.25 9.82
C TRP A 355 7.00 9.92 10.57
N GLN A 356 7.04 8.78 9.87
CA GLN A 356 7.28 7.48 10.53
C GLN A 356 8.67 7.43 11.18
N HIS A 357 9.70 7.92 10.49
CA HIS A 357 11.05 8.01 11.04
C HIS A 357 11.10 8.97 12.23
N LEU A 358 10.48 10.15 12.12
CA LEU A 358 10.44 11.16 13.18
C LEU A 358 9.67 10.68 14.42
N ARG A 359 8.54 9.99 14.26
CA ARG A 359 7.87 9.30 15.38
C ARG A 359 8.76 8.28 16.05
N ARG A 360 9.56 7.55 15.27
CA ARG A 360 10.52 6.59 15.83
C ARG A 360 11.61 7.29 16.63
N VAL A 361 12.10 8.45 16.20
CA VAL A 361 13.02 9.30 16.97
C VAL A 361 12.43 9.58 18.35
N LEU A 362 11.21 10.12 18.41
CA LEU A 362 10.56 10.48 19.68
C LEU A 362 10.31 9.28 20.60
N SER A 363 10.03 8.10 20.03
CA SER A 363 9.84 6.86 20.81
C SER A 363 11.11 6.32 21.48
N LEU A 364 12.29 6.81 21.08
CA LEU A 364 13.58 6.36 21.59
C LEU A 364 14.07 7.19 22.78
N ASP A 365 13.29 8.18 23.22
CA ASP A 365 13.66 9.14 24.26
C ASP A 365 14.98 9.86 23.95
N PRO A 366 15.02 10.65 22.86
CA PRO A 366 16.24 11.30 22.40
C PRO A 366 16.65 12.45 23.32
N ASP A 367 17.91 12.88 23.20
CA ASP A 367 18.37 14.14 23.77
C ASP A 367 17.56 15.34 23.25
N GLU A 368 17.62 16.45 23.99
CA GLU A 368 16.78 17.62 23.70
C GLU A 368 17.05 18.22 22.31
N PRO A 369 18.30 18.38 21.84
CA PRO A 369 18.56 18.85 20.47
C PRO A 369 17.92 17.97 19.38
N THR A 370 18.05 16.65 19.51
CA THR A 370 17.49 15.68 18.56
C THR A 370 15.97 15.69 18.61
N ARG A 371 15.38 15.82 19.81
CA ARG A 371 13.93 15.98 20.00
C ARG A 371 13.41 17.21 19.27
N GLN A 372 14.02 18.37 19.51
CA GLN A 372 13.62 19.64 18.91
C GLN A 372 13.80 19.65 17.39
N ALA A 373 14.86 19.02 16.88
CA ALA A 373 15.04 18.82 15.44
C ALA A 373 13.91 17.97 14.85
N ALA A 374 13.54 16.87 15.51
CA ALA A 374 12.45 16.01 15.05
C ALA A 374 11.10 16.72 15.06
N LEU A 375 10.78 17.48 16.12
CA LEU A 375 9.52 18.22 16.22
C LEU A 375 9.40 19.31 15.16
N ARG A 376 10.46 20.10 14.94
CA ARG A 376 10.49 21.10 13.86
C ARG A 376 10.32 20.47 12.49
N ALA A 377 10.98 19.34 12.24
CA ALA A 377 10.83 18.59 11.00
C ALA A 377 9.39 18.06 10.80
N MET A 378 8.72 17.66 11.89
CA MET A 378 7.31 17.24 11.83
C MET A 378 6.37 18.43 11.54
N GLU A 379 6.64 19.61 12.10
CA GLU A 379 5.90 20.84 11.82
C GLU A 379 6.04 21.26 10.35
N GLU A 380 7.24 21.17 9.78
CA GLU A 380 7.52 21.50 8.37
C GLU A 380 6.62 20.72 7.39
N ILE A 381 6.36 19.44 7.68
CA ILE A 381 5.49 18.58 6.86
C ILE A 381 4.01 18.63 7.26
N GLY A 382 3.61 19.54 8.15
CA GLY A 382 2.22 19.74 8.57
C GLY A 382 1.69 18.70 9.56
N TYR A 383 2.57 17.93 10.21
CA TYR A 383 2.19 16.97 11.26
C TYR A 383 2.92 17.25 12.57
N GLY A 384 3.13 18.53 12.87
CA GLY A 384 3.65 18.98 14.16
C GLY A 384 2.84 18.39 15.32
N PRO A 385 3.35 18.45 16.55
CA PRO A 385 2.66 17.96 17.73
C PRO A 385 1.45 18.85 18.08
N THR A 386 0.46 18.96 17.19
CA THR A 386 -0.92 19.18 17.62
C THR A 386 -1.37 17.93 18.35
N LEU A 387 -1.06 17.95 19.65
CA LEU A 387 -1.84 17.45 20.77
C LEU A 387 -2.37 16.03 20.60
N THR A 388 -1.69 15.13 21.31
CA THR A 388 -2.33 14.10 22.13
C THR A 388 -3.84 14.31 22.29
N GLY A 389 -4.61 13.56 21.51
CA GLY A 389 -5.97 13.16 21.84
C GLY A 389 -5.95 11.69 22.19
#